data_AF-A0A1M5SNQ1-F1
#
_entry.id   AF-A0A1M5SNQ1-F1
#
_cell.length_a   1.000
_cell.length_b   1.000
_cell.length_c   1.000
_cell.angle_alpha   90.00
_cell.angle_beta   90.00
_cell.angle_gamma   90.00
#
_symmetry.space_group_name_H-M   'P 1'
#
loop_
_entity.id
_entity.type
_entity.pdbx_description
1 polymer ?
#
loop_
_entity_poly.entity_id
_entity_poly.type
_entity_poly.pdbx_seq_one_letter_code
_entity_poly.pdbx_strand_id
1 'polypeptide(L)' 'MEKIFKTTAYGPNSPLRIKTSNSIFYSGPEVKAKVNTETGEVTFFIDEDDLEELKDVD' A
#
# COMPACT_ATOMS: atom_id res chain seq x y z
N MET A 1 -0.17 -3.52 -20.77
CA MET A 1 -0.61 -4.58 -19.83
C MET A 1 -0.43 -4.08 -18.41
N GLU A 2 -1.40 -4.30 -17.52
CA GLU A 2 -1.31 -3.90 -16.11
C GLU A 2 -0.92 -5.08 -15.21
N LYS A 3 -0.08 -4.83 -14.21
CA LYS A 3 0.29 -5.80 -13.17
C LYS A 3 0.31 -5.15 -11.80
N ILE A 4 -0.10 -5.90 -10.78
CA ILE A 4 -0.10 -5.45 -9.39
C ILE A 4 1.14 -6.01 -8.68
N PHE A 5 1.83 -5.13 -7.96
CA PHE A 5 3.02 -5.46 -7.19
C PHE A 5 2.85 -5.02 -5.73
N LYS A 6 3.46 -5.78 -4.83
CA LYS A 6 3.70 -5.33 -3.46
C LYS A 6 4.80 -4.27 -3.47
N THR A 7 4.68 -3.30 -2.57
CA THR A 7 5.68 -2.25 -2.40
C THR A 7 6.63 -2.60 -1.26
N THR A 8 7.78 -1.91 -1.20
CA THR A 8 8.75 -2.08 -0.12
C THR A 8 9.19 -0.70 0.38
N ALA A 9 9.21 -0.48 1.70
CA ALA A 9 9.71 0.76 2.31
C ALA A 9 11.15 0.61 2.84
N TYR A 10 11.42 -0.42 3.64
CA TYR A 10 12.73 -0.67 4.27
C TYR A 10 13.16 -2.14 4.09
N GLY A 11 13.76 -2.43 2.94
CA GLY A 11 14.20 -3.79 2.58
C GLY A 11 13.06 -4.69 2.07
N PRO A 12 13.38 -5.90 1.58
CA PRO A 12 12.45 -6.73 0.80
C PRO A 12 11.24 -7.25 1.58
N ASN A 13 11.27 -7.21 2.91
CA ASN A 13 10.22 -7.77 3.78
C ASN A 13 9.38 -6.70 4.50
N SER A 14 9.64 -5.41 4.25
CA SER A 14 8.93 -4.31 4.92
C SER A 14 8.03 -3.60 3.91
N PRO A 15 6.71 -3.88 3.89
CA PRO A 15 5.81 -3.24 2.94
C PRO A 15 5.66 -1.73 3.22
N LEU A 16 5.33 -0.95 2.18
CA LEU A 16 4.84 0.42 2.40
C LEU A 16 3.42 0.33 2.94
N ARG A 17 3.13 1.04 4.04
CA ARG A 17 1.81 1.08 4.67
C ARG A 17 1.37 2.51 4.90
N ILE A 18 0.06 2.75 4.89
CA ILE A 18 -0.49 4.02 5.36
C ILE A 18 -0.42 4.03 6.89
N LYS A 19 0.14 5.11 7.45
CA LYS A 19 0.17 5.31 8.89
C LYS A 19 -1.22 5.71 9.36
N THR A 20 -1.89 4.84 10.10
CA THR A 20 -3.25 5.05 10.63
C THR A 20 -3.28 5.37 12.12
N SER A 21 -2.16 5.31 12.82
CA SER A 21 -2.10 5.70 14.23
C SER A 21 -0.79 6.37 14.59
N ASN A 22 -0.79 7.11 15.68
CA ASN A 22 0.44 7.64 16.29
C ASN A 22 1.20 6.59 17.10
N SER A 23 0.78 5.32 17.06
CA SER A 23 1.49 4.22 17.70
C SER A 23 2.86 3.97 17.06
N ILE A 24 3.80 3.46 17.86
CA ILE A 24 5.11 2.98 17.41
C ILE A 24 4.97 1.71 16.55
N PHE A 25 3.83 1.02 16.62
CA PHE A 25 3.55 -0.13 15.75
C PHE A 25 3.13 0.34 14.35
N TYR A 26 3.83 -0.18 13.33
CA TYR A 26 3.44 -0.06 11.93
C TYR A 26 2.06 -0.70 11.74
N SER A 27 1.03 0.13 11.84
CA SER A 27 -0.38 -0.23 11.72
C SER A 27 -0.97 0.51 10.53
N GLY A 28 -1.92 -0.16 9.87
CA GLY A 28 -2.60 0.34 8.68
C GLY A 28 -2.31 -0.48 7.42
N PRO A 29 -3.12 -0.26 6.38
CA PRO A 29 -3.17 -1.12 5.21
C PRO A 29 -1.93 -0.99 4.33
N GLU A 30 -1.62 -2.06 3.61
CA GLU A 30 -0.49 -2.11 2.65
C GLU A 30 -0.82 -1.33 1.38
N VAL A 31 0.11 -0.49 0.95
CA VAL A 31 0.04 0.20 -0.35
C VAL A 31 0.58 -0.73 -1.42
N LYS A 32 -0.20 -0.94 -2.48
CA LYS A 32 0.18 -1.72 -3.66
C LYS A 32 0.42 -0.80 -4.84
N ALA A 33 1.17 -1.29 -5.82
CA ALA A 33 1.47 -0.56 -7.05
C ALA A 33 0.84 -1.30 -8.24
N LYS A 34 -0.06 -0.61 -8.95
CA LYS A 34 -0.54 -1.03 -10.27
C LYS A 34 0.38 -0.39 -11.31
N VAL A 35 1.13 -1.22 -12.01
CA VAL A 35 2.13 -0.79 -13.00
C VAL A 35 1.64 -1.15 -14.39
N ASN A 36 1.54 -0.15 -15.26
CA ASN A 36 1.41 -0.39 -16.69
C ASN A 36 2.80 -0.72 -17.25
N THR A 37 3.03 -1.98 -17.61
CA THR A 37 4.35 -2.45 -18.04
C THR A 37 4.74 -2.02 -19.45
N GLU A 38 3.84 -1.35 -20.19
CA GLU A 38 4.12 -0.80 -21.53
C GLU A 38 4.54 0.67 -21.45
N THR A 39 3.87 1.47 -20.59
CA THR A 39 4.13 2.91 -20.48
C THR A 39 5.03 3.28 -19.30
N GLY A 40 5.15 2.41 -18.30
CA GLY A 40 5.85 2.69 -17.05
C GLY A 40 5.04 3.51 -16.06
N GLU A 41 3.76 3.80 -16.34
CA GLU A 41 2.87 4.47 -15.40
C GLU A 41 2.67 3.61 -14.15
N VAL A 42 2.72 4.25 -12.98
CA VAL A 42 2.53 3.61 -11.67
C VAL A 42 1.42 4.33 -10.92
N THR A 43 0.40 3.58 -10.54
CA THR A 43 -0.66 4.04 -9.63
C THR A 43 -0.52 3.31 -8.28
N PHE A 44 -0.36 4.07 -7.21
CA PHE A 44 -0.42 3.52 -5.84
C PHE A 44 -1.86 3.45 -5.35
N PHE A 45 -2.22 2.35 -4.73
CA PHE A 45 -3.57 2.11 -4.22
C PHE A 45 -3.56 1.16 -3.03
N ILE A 46 -4.68 1.08 -2.34
CA ILE A 46 -4.95 0.13 -1.25
C ILE A 46 -6.09 -0.76 -1.72
N ASP A 47 -6.05 -2.05 -1.42
CA ASP A 47 -7.12 -2.97 -1.81
C ASP A 47 -8.42 -2.60 -1.09
N GLU A 48 -9.55 -2.86 -1.74
CA GLU A 48 -10.87 -2.51 -1.22
C GLU A 48 -11.15 -3.18 0.14
N ASP A 49 -10.73 -4.44 0.30
CA ASP A 49 -10.85 -5.19 1.55
C ASP A 49 -10.06 -4.53 2.70
N ASP A 50 -8.94 -3.88 2.39
CA ASP A 50 -8.06 -3.22 3.36
C ASP A 50 -8.50 -1.76 3.65
N LEU A 51 -9.48 -1.21 2.90
CA LEU A 51 -9.99 0.14 3.13
C LEU A 51 -10.80 0.25 4.43
N GLU A 52 -11.33 -0.87 4.95
CA GLU A 52 -12.04 -0.86 6.23
C GLU A 52 -11.13 -0.42 7.38
N GLU A 53 -9.84 -0.76 7.34
CA GLU A 53 -8.84 -0.32 8.33
C GLU A 53 -8.63 1.20 8.37
N LEU A 54 -9.07 1.93 7.32
CA LEU A 54 -8.98 3.38 7.26
C LEU A 54 -10.25 4.09 7.76
N LYS A 55 -11.38 3.39 7.83
CA LYS A 55 -12.67 3.99 8.22
C LYS A 55 -12.79 4.21 9.72
N ASP A 56 -12.01 3.46 10.50
CA ASP A 56 -11.98 3.52 11.97
C ASP A 56 -10.88 4.46 12.50
N VAL A 57 -10.25 5.25 11.63
CA VAL A 57 -9.16 6.17 11.98
C VAL A 57 -9.71 7.59 12.10
N ASP A 58 -9.88 8.05 13.34
CA ASP A 58 -10.20 9.45 13.69
C ASP A 58 -9.05 10.44 13.34
#